data_AF-A0A5J4P9F7-F1
#
_entry.id   AF-A0A5J4P9F7-F1
#
_cell.length_a   1.000
_cell.length_b   1.000
_cell.length_c   1.000
_cell.angle_alpha   90.00
_cell.angle_beta   90.00
_cell.angle_gamma   90.00
#
_symmetry.space_group_name_H-M   'P 1'
#
loop_
_entity.id
_entity.type
_entity.pdbx_description
1 polymer ?
#
loop_
_entity_poly.entity_id
_entity_poly.type
_entity_poly.pdbx_seq_one_letter_code
_entity_poly.pdbx_strand_id
1 'polypeptide(L)' 'MNSKKDAADISYFRLSLMEFLRESHPELSSNDDFITSRSEAAAESYEQAVRNGSNPIEAAEQANAVLFEGLHFSK' A
#
# COMPACT_ATOMS: atom_id res chain seq x y z
N MET A 1 13.42 -17.72 -8.03
CA MET A 1 12.68 -16.91 -7.03
C MET A 1 11.21 -16.95 -7.39
N ASN A 2 10.43 -17.80 -6.73
CA ASN A 2 8.99 -17.84 -6.93
C ASN A 2 8.35 -16.93 -5.88
N SER A 3 8.60 -15.62 -5.99
CA SER A 3 7.86 -14.62 -5.24
C SER A 3 6.46 -14.63 -5.83
N LYS A 4 5.62 -15.52 -5.29
CA LYS A 4 4.21 -15.21 -5.12
C LYS A 4 4.27 -13.93 -4.29
N LYS A 5 4.40 -12.78 -4.95
CA LYS A 5 4.02 -11.51 -4.36
C LYS A 5 2.66 -11.84 -3.81
N ASP A 6 2.54 -12.00 -2.50
CA ASP A 6 1.33 -12.53 -1.91
C ASP A 6 0.24 -11.59 -2.39
N ALA A 7 -0.51 -12.04 -3.40
CA ALA A 7 -1.48 -11.18 -4.05
C ALA A 7 -2.51 -10.71 -3.02
N ALA A 8 -2.61 -11.45 -1.91
CA ALA A 8 -3.27 -11.08 -0.68
C ALA A 8 -2.78 -9.75 -0.07
N ASP A 9 -1.47 -9.51 0.07
CA ASP A 9 -0.94 -8.26 0.63
C ASP A 9 -1.17 -7.09 -0.32
N ILE A 10 -0.90 -7.25 -1.61
CA ILE A 10 -1.19 -6.20 -2.61
C ILE A 10 -2.70 -5.90 -2.65
N SER A 11 -3.54 -6.93 -2.65
CA SER A 11 -4.99 -6.75 -2.66
C SER A 11 -5.48 -6.09 -1.37
N TYR A 12 -4.88 -6.42 -0.22
CA TYR A 12 -5.18 -5.81 1.06
C TYR A 12 -4.87 -4.31 1.05
N PHE A 13 -3.64 -3.92 0.70
CA PHE A 13 -3.25 -2.51 0.62
C PHE A 13 -4.08 -1.75 -0.42
N ARG A 14 -4.32 -2.36 -1.58
CA ARG A 14 -5.14 -1.76 -2.64
C ARG A 14 -6.57 -1.49 -2.16
N LEU A 15 -7.19 -2.44 -1.47
CA LEU A 15 -8.55 -2.30 -0.96
C LEU A 15 -8.63 -1.19 0.11
N SER A 16 -7.73 -1.21 1.10
CA SER A 16 -7.70 -0.19 2.15
C SER A 16 -7.43 1.22 1.59
N LEU A 17 -6.54 1.33 0.60
CA LEU A 17 -6.30 2.61 -0.08
C LEU A 17 -7.54 3.08 -0.85
N MET A 18 -8.23 2.18 -1.56
CA MET A 18 -9.44 2.54 -2.32
C MET A 18 -10.59 3.01 -1.41
N GLU A 19 -10.79 2.37 -0.25
CA GLU A 19 -11.78 2.84 0.74
C GLU A 19 -11.42 4.24 1.24
N PHE A 20 -10.18 4.46 1.66
CA PHE A 20 -9.73 5.76 2.14
C PHE A 20 -9.88 6.86 1.09
N LEU A 21 -9.45 6.59 -0.15
CA LEU A 21 -9.58 7.53 -1.26
C LEU A 21 -11.05 7.78 -1.61
N ARG A 22 -11.94 6.78 -1.54
CA ARG A 22 -13.36 7.00 -1.82
C ARG A 22 -13.98 8.00 -0.83
N GLU A 23 -13.59 7.93 0.43
CA GLU A 23 -14.11 8.82 1.48
C GLU A 23 -13.45 10.21 1.46
N SER A 24 -12.14 10.28 1.22
CA SER A 24 -11.38 11.54 1.33
C SER A 24 -11.13 12.24 -0.02
N HIS A 25 -10.86 11.47 -1.07
CA HIS A 25 -10.41 11.96 -2.39
C HIS A 25 -11.03 11.15 -3.55
N PRO A 26 -12.34 11.28 -3.82
CA PRO A 26 -13.02 10.49 -4.83
C PRO A 26 -12.40 10.63 -6.24
N GLU A 27 -11.79 11.78 -6.52
CA GLU A 27 -11.00 12.06 -7.73
C GLU A 27 -9.75 11.17 -7.88
N LEU A 28 -9.06 10.86 -6.78
CA LEU A 28 -7.92 9.94 -6.76
C LEU A 28 -8.40 8.47 -6.71
N SER A 29 -9.58 8.20 -6.17
CA SER A 29 -10.13 6.83 -6.07
C SER A 29 -10.50 6.21 -7.43
N SER A 30 -10.70 7.02 -8.46
CA SER A 30 -10.88 6.54 -9.85
C SER A 30 -9.56 6.45 -10.63
N ASN A 31 -8.44 6.88 -10.04
CA ASN A 31 -7.15 6.88 -10.69
C ASN A 31 -6.45 5.54 -10.45
N ASP A 32 -6.75 4.55 -11.29
CA ASP A 32 -6.26 3.18 -11.15
C ASP A 32 -4.73 3.10 -11.25
N ASP A 33 -4.10 3.96 -12.06
CA ASP A 33 -2.64 4.13 -12.12
C ASP A 33 -2.06 4.59 -10.79
N PHE A 34 -2.70 5.58 -10.15
CA PHE A 34 -2.26 6.06 -8.83
C PHE A 34 -2.40 4.96 -7.77
N ILE A 35 -3.54 4.28 -7.73
CA ILE A 35 -3.80 3.18 -6.79
C ILE A 35 -2.80 2.04 -7.00
N THR A 36 -2.56 1.65 -8.25
CA THR A 36 -1.63 0.56 -8.59
C THR A 36 -0.21 0.96 -8.20
N SER A 37 0.26 2.14 -8.63
CA SER A 37 1.60 2.63 -8.30
C SER A 37 1.82 2.74 -6.79
N ARG A 38 0.83 3.22 -6.03
CA ARG A 38 0.93 3.26 -4.56
C ARG A 38 0.89 1.89 -3.90
N SER A 39 0.03 1.00 -4.36
CA SER A 39 -0.06 -0.37 -3.83
C SER A 39 1.24 -1.14 -4.10
N GLU A 40 1.84 -0.96 -5.28
CA GLU A 40 3.15 -1.54 -5.63
C GLU A 40 4.26 -0.98 -4.76
N ALA A 41 4.31 0.34 -4.52
CA ALA A 41 5.30 0.95 -3.63
C ALA A 41 5.18 0.45 -2.17
N ALA A 42 3.95 0.29 -1.67
CA ALA A 42 3.71 -0.27 -0.34
C ALA A 42 4.16 -1.74 -0.26
N ALA A 43 3.83 -2.55 -1.27
CA ALA A 43 4.24 -3.95 -1.33
C ALA A 43 5.77 -4.09 -1.45
N GLU A 44 6.43 -3.24 -2.23
CA GLU A 44 7.89 -3.22 -2.31
C GLU A 44 8.50 -2.91 -0.94
N SER A 45 7.96 -1.92 -0.21
CA SER A 45 8.41 -1.59 1.14
C SER A 45 8.20 -2.74 2.13
N TYR A 46 7.08 -3.46 2.02
CA TYR A 46 6.81 -4.67 2.80
C TYR A 46 7.87 -5.74 2.54
N GLU A 47 8.11 -6.07 1.26
CA GLU A 47 9.10 -7.07 0.86
C GLU A 47 10.50 -6.69 1.32
N GLN A 48 10.87 -5.41 1.22
CA GLN A 48 12.16 -4.91 1.72
C GLN A 48 12.29 -5.10 3.23
N ALA A 49 11.26 -4.75 4.00
CA ALA A 49 11.26 -4.91 5.45
C ALA A 49 11.35 -6.40 5.86
N VAL A 50 10.52 -7.27 5.27
CA VAL A 50 10.59 -8.72 5.52
C VAL A 50 11.96 -9.28 5.13
N ARG A 51 12.53 -8.84 4.00
CA ARG A 51 13.87 -9.25 3.55
C ARG A 51 14.98 -8.79 4.49
N ASN A 52 14.80 -7.65 5.15
CA ASN A 52 15.70 -7.15 6.19
C ASN A 52 15.55 -7.89 7.53
N GLY A 53 14.58 -8.81 7.64
CA GLY A 53 14.31 -9.57 8.86
C GLY A 53 13.28 -8.92 9.79
N SER A 54 12.56 -7.89 9.32
CA SER A 54 11.46 -7.29 10.08
C SER A 54 10.30 -8.26 10.21
N ASN A 55 9.53 -8.11 11.30
CA ASN A 55 8.32 -8.88 11.51
C ASN A 55 7.25 -8.51 10.47
N PRO A 56 6.32 -9.42 10.12
CA PRO A 56 5.21 -9.13 9.21
C PRO A 56 4.39 -7.91 9.64
N ILE A 57 4.26 -7.68 10.95
CA ILE A 57 3.56 -6.50 11.49
C ILE A 57 4.34 -5.22 11.20
N GLU A 58 5.63 -5.16 11.53
CA GLU A 58 6.47 -3.98 11.24
C GLU A 58 6.54 -3.69 9.75
N ALA A 59 6.70 -4.74 8.92
CA ALA A 59 6.70 -4.61 7.48
C ALA A 59 5.37 -4.05 6.95
N ALA A 60 4.24 -4.50 7.51
CA ALA A 60 2.91 -4.00 7.16
C ALA A 60 2.72 -2.54 7.60
N GLU A 61 3.22 -2.15 8.77
CA GLU A 61 3.20 -0.75 9.22
C GLU A 61 4.02 0.15 8.30
N GLN A 62 5.20 -0.31 7.86
CA GLN A 62 6.05 0.42 6.93
C GLN A 62 5.40 0.56 5.54
N ALA A 63 4.78 -0.51 5.06
CA ALA A 63 4.01 -0.51 3.83
C ALA A 63 2.79 0.42 3.90
N ASN A 64 2.03 0.37 5.01
CA ASN A 64 0.90 1.26 5.26
C ASN A 64 1.34 2.73 5.34
N ALA A 65 2.49 3.00 5.96
CA ALA A 65 3.04 4.35 5.98
C ALA A 65 3.26 4.87 4.55
N VAL A 66 3.88 4.08 3.66
CA VAL A 66 4.06 4.43 2.23
C VAL A 66 2.71 4.54 1.49
N LEU A 67 1.77 3.64 1.79
CA LEU A 67 0.45 3.58 1.17
C LEU A 67 -0.36 4.88 1.44
N PHE A 68 -0.32 5.37 2.68
CA PHE A 68 -1.04 6.57 3.13
C PHE A 68 -0.19 7.83 3.18
N GLU A 69 1.09 7.75 2.80
CA GLU A 69 2.02 8.87 2.79
C GLU A 69 1.54 9.94 1.81
N GLY A 70 1.35 11.16 2.35
CA GLY A 70 0.85 12.32 1.60
C GLY A 70 -0.67 12.41 1.50
N LEU A 71 -1.40 11.37 1.94
CA LEU A 71 -2.87 11.34 1.93
C LEU A 71 -3.51 11.83 3.23
N HIS A 72 -2.73 11.97 4.31
CA HIS A 72 -3.20 12.50 5.61
C HIS A 72 -3.40 14.02 5.61
N PHE A 73 -2.87 14.75 4.64
CA PHE A 73 -3.00 16.22 4.57
C PHE A 73 -4.07 16.62 3.55
N SER A 74 -5.33 16.45 3.94
CA SER A 74 -6.41 17.25 3.37
C SER A 74 -6.32 18.67 3.94
N LYS A 75 -6.16 19.67 3.06
CA LYS A 75 -6.25 21.09 3.41
C LYS A 75 -7.38 21.74 2.61
#